data_AF-A0A849YW11-F1
#
_entry.id   AF-A0A849YW11-F1
#
_cell.length_a   1.000
_cell.length_b   1.000
_cell.length_c   1.000
_cell.angle_alpha   90.00
_cell.angle_beta   90.00
_cell.angle_gamma   90.00
#
_symmetry.space_group_name_H-M   'P 1'
#
loop_
_entity.id
_entity.type
_entity.pdbx_description
1 polymer ?
#
loop_
_entity_poly.entity_id
_entity_poly.type
_entity_poly.pdbx_seq_one_letter_code
_entity_poly.pdbx_strand_id
1 'polypeptide(L)'
;HGVDYEDVTAGRFKRTVTLLGRITEEGRSKLKEQLEDTHDLFKRFVSEMRPKLDIEAVATGEHWYGSKALELGLIDALSTSDDYLLEKAHSARIFEVLCQRPRSVRERAASMAHSVLGWLSTPT
;
A
#
# COMPACT_ATOMS: atom_id res chain seq x y z
N HIS A 1 -6.77 10.13 38.49
CA HIS A 1 -7.84 9.14 38.76
C HIS A 1 -9.16 9.86 38.57
N GLY A 2 -9.94 9.52 37.56
CA GLY A 2 -11.18 10.24 37.22
C GLY A 2 -11.33 10.54 35.73
N VAL A 3 -11.24 9.51 34.89
CA VAL A 3 -11.68 9.59 33.48
C VAL A 3 -12.72 8.50 33.32
N ASP A 4 -13.99 8.89 33.26
CA ASP A 4 -15.07 8.02 32.82
C ASP A 4 -15.25 8.19 31.31
N TYR A 5 -15.30 7.06 30.59
CA TYR A 5 -15.49 7.02 29.14
C TYR A 5 -16.79 6.30 28.83
N GLU A 6 -17.76 7.03 28.29
CA GLU A 6 -19.05 6.50 27.85
C GLU A 6 -19.04 6.35 26.33
N ASP A 7 -19.30 5.14 25.86
CA ASP A 7 -19.09 4.76 24.48
C ASP A 7 -20.41 4.41 23.79
N VAL A 8 -21.07 5.41 23.23
CA VAL A 8 -22.35 5.26 22.53
C VAL A 8 -22.08 4.89 21.07
N THR A 9 -22.53 3.71 20.63
CA THR A 9 -22.38 3.25 19.24
C THR A 9 -23.72 2.89 18.61
N ALA A 10 -23.90 3.24 17.33
CA ALA A 10 -25.11 2.97 16.56
C ALA A 10 -25.24 1.51 16.07
N GLY A 11 -24.51 0.57 16.68
CA GLY A 11 -24.53 -0.85 16.32
C GLY A 11 -23.54 -1.66 17.17
N ARG A 12 -23.95 -2.88 17.57
CA ARG A 12 -23.25 -3.75 18.54
C ARG A 12 -21.76 -4.00 18.26
N PHE A 13 -21.30 -3.85 17.01
CA PHE A 13 -19.94 -4.23 16.59
C PHE A 13 -19.20 -3.11 15.84
N LYS A 14 -19.66 -1.85 15.92
CA LYS A 14 -18.98 -0.72 15.26
C LYS A 14 -17.59 -0.41 15.85
N ARG A 15 -17.30 -0.94 17.04
CA ARG A 15 -16.00 -0.88 17.72
C ARG A 15 -15.74 -2.23 18.42
N THR A 16 -15.05 -3.14 17.74
CA THR A 16 -14.77 -4.50 18.22
C THR A 16 -13.70 -4.51 19.33
N VAL A 17 -12.76 -3.56 19.30
CA VAL A 17 -11.76 -3.30 20.36
C VAL A 17 -11.46 -1.80 20.40
N THR A 18 -11.41 -1.21 21.59
CA THR A 18 -10.99 0.19 21.80
C THR A 18 -9.71 0.24 22.65
N LEU A 19 -8.84 1.21 22.36
CA LEU A 19 -7.58 1.40 23.11
C LEU A 19 -7.80 1.81 24.59
N LEU A 20 -8.97 2.34 24.92
CA LEU A 20 -9.31 2.89 26.24
C LEU A 20 -10.53 2.22 26.90
N GLY A 21 -11.24 1.32 26.20
CA GLY A 21 -12.41 0.63 26.72
C GLY A 21 -12.11 -0.80 27.20
N ARG A 22 -13.00 -1.37 28.02
CA ARG A 22 -12.92 -2.77 28.43
C ARG A 22 -13.06 -3.68 27.21
N ILE A 23 -12.06 -4.51 26.95
CA ILE A 23 -12.15 -5.57 25.96
C ILE A 23 -13.10 -6.65 26.49
N THR A 24 -14.30 -6.75 25.93
CA THR A 24 -15.26 -7.83 26.28
C THR A 24 -14.96 -9.11 25.50
N GLU A 25 -15.44 -10.25 26.00
CA GLU A 25 -15.26 -11.54 25.33
C GLU A 25 -15.97 -11.57 23.97
N GLU A 26 -17.15 -10.95 23.88
CA GLU A 26 -17.91 -10.84 22.64
C GLU A 26 -17.17 -9.98 21.61
N GLY A 27 -16.49 -8.91 22.05
CA GLY A 27 -15.66 -8.06 21.18
C GLY A 27 -14.42 -8.79 20.67
N ARG A 28 -13.75 -9.59 21.50
CA ARG A 28 -12.64 -10.44 21.07
C ARG A 28 -13.08 -11.49 20.06
N SER A 29 -14.18 -12.17 20.33
CA SER A 29 -14.73 -13.21 19.46
C SER A 29 -15.07 -12.63 18.08
N LYS A 30 -15.77 -11.47 18.04
CA LYS A 30 -16.08 -10.82 16.76
C LYS A 30 -14.85 -10.33 16.02
N LEU A 31 -13.82 -9.82 16.71
CA LEU A 31 -12.57 -9.42 16.05
C LEU A 31 -11.86 -10.63 15.45
N LYS A 32 -11.83 -11.76 16.16
CA LYS A 32 -11.23 -13.00 15.66
C LYS A 32 -11.94 -13.48 14.40
N GLU A 33 -13.27 -13.51 14.40
CA GLU A 33 -14.08 -13.83 13.22
C GLU A 33 -13.73 -12.92 12.03
N GLN A 34 -13.62 -11.60 12.26
CA GLN A 34 -13.26 -10.66 11.20
C GLN A 34 -11.85 -10.88 10.63
N LEU A 35 -10.90 -11.29 11.46
CA LEU A 35 -9.54 -11.62 11.03
C LEU A 35 -9.51 -12.92 10.22
N GLU A 36 -10.24 -13.94 10.65
CA GLU A 36 -10.38 -15.22 9.94
C GLU A 36 -11.05 -15.01 8.57
N ASP A 37 -12.16 -14.25 8.51
CA ASP A 37 -12.83 -13.89 7.27
C ASP A 37 -11.89 -13.17 6.29
N THR A 38 -11.11 -12.21 6.80
CA THR A 38 -10.15 -11.46 5.97
C THR A 38 -9.03 -12.36 5.45
N HIS A 39 -8.53 -13.28 6.28
CA HIS A 39 -7.49 -14.24 5.91
C HIS A 39 -8.01 -15.23 4.85
N ASP A 40 -9.24 -15.71 4.98
CA ASP A 40 -9.87 -16.58 3.99
C ASP A 40 -10.09 -15.87 2.65
N LEU A 41 -10.50 -14.60 2.66
CA LEU A 41 -10.59 -13.78 1.44
C LEU A 41 -9.22 -13.63 0.76
N PHE A 42 -8.16 -13.38 1.54
CA PHE A 42 -6.80 -13.32 1.02
C PHE A 42 -6.37 -14.64 0.38
N LYS A 43 -6.57 -15.78 1.06
CA LYS A 43 -6.22 -17.11 0.55
C LYS A 43 -6.94 -17.42 -0.76
N ARG A 44 -8.24 -17.10 -0.85
CA ARG A 44 -9.03 -17.26 -2.08
C ARG A 44 -8.48 -16.43 -3.23
N PHE A 45 -8.25 -15.14 -3.01
CA PHE A 45 -7.69 -14.23 -4.02
C PHE A 45 -6.35 -14.76 -4.58
N VAL A 46 -5.43 -15.16 -3.69
CA VAL A 46 -4.14 -15.68 -4.13
C VAL A 46 -4.29 -17.00 -4.88
N SER A 47 -5.16 -17.91 -4.41
CA SER A 47 -5.40 -19.21 -5.07
C SER A 47 -6.01 -19.05 -6.46
N GLU A 48 -6.91 -18.07 -6.65
CA GLU A 48 -7.49 -17.76 -7.97
C GLU A 48 -6.42 -17.24 -8.94
N MET A 49 -5.54 -16.36 -8.47
CA MET A 49 -4.46 -15.78 -9.29
C MET A 49 -3.31 -16.76 -9.53
N ARG A 50 -3.07 -17.71 -8.61
CA ARG A 50 -2.01 -18.71 -8.67
C ARG A 50 -2.56 -20.12 -8.34
N PRO A 51 -3.31 -20.77 -9.24
CA PRO A 51 -3.98 -22.05 -8.96
C PRO A 51 -3.07 -23.24 -8.63
N LYS A 52 -1.77 -23.13 -8.96
CA LYS A 52 -0.76 -24.16 -8.70
C LYS A 52 -0.03 -23.96 -7.36
N LEU A 53 -0.27 -22.85 -6.68
CA LEU A 53 0.36 -22.51 -5.41
C LEU A 53 -0.26 -23.33 -4.28
N ASP A 54 0.57 -23.92 -3.42
CA ASP A 54 0.12 -24.46 -2.14
C ASP A 54 -0.12 -23.30 -1.17
N ILE A 55 -1.37 -22.81 -1.11
CA ILE A 55 -1.73 -21.64 -0.33
C ILE A 55 -1.56 -21.87 1.18
N GLU A 56 -1.80 -23.08 1.67
CA GLU A 56 -1.71 -23.40 3.09
C GLU A 56 -0.26 -23.41 3.57
N ALA A 57 0.69 -23.76 2.71
CA ALA A 57 2.12 -23.71 3.02
C ALA A 57 2.68 -22.27 3.13
N VAL A 58 2.00 -21.27 2.55
CA VAL A 58 2.55 -19.91 2.43
C VAL A 58 1.74 -18.83 3.15
N ALA A 59 0.46 -19.08 3.44
CA ALA A 59 -0.44 -18.14 4.11
C ALA A 59 -0.32 -18.19 5.66
N THR A 60 0.87 -18.45 6.19
CA THR A 60 1.17 -18.61 7.63
C THR A 60 1.43 -17.28 8.35
N GLY A 61 1.57 -16.18 7.61
CA GLY A 61 1.97 -14.87 8.15
C GLY A 61 3.48 -14.65 8.19
N GLU A 62 4.27 -15.61 7.71
CA GLU A 62 5.72 -15.47 7.53
C GLU A 62 6.08 -14.61 6.32
N HIS A 63 7.34 -14.19 6.25
CA HIS A 63 7.88 -13.48 5.10
C HIS A 63 8.88 -14.37 4.36
N TRP A 64 8.96 -14.18 3.04
CA TRP A 64 9.82 -14.96 2.16
C TRP A 64 10.78 -14.05 1.40
N TYR A 65 12.07 -14.39 1.41
CA TYR A 65 13.02 -13.76 0.50
C TYR A 65 12.73 -14.14 -0.96
N GLY A 66 13.13 -13.29 -1.90
CA GLY A 66 12.75 -13.43 -3.31
C GLY A 66 13.09 -14.80 -3.92
N SER A 67 14.27 -15.36 -3.64
CA SER A 67 14.64 -16.71 -4.10
C SER A 67 13.67 -17.77 -3.59
N LYS A 68 13.31 -17.70 -2.31
CA LYS A 68 12.36 -18.63 -1.72
C LYS A 68 10.94 -18.43 -2.23
N ALA A 69 10.52 -17.18 -2.44
CA ALA A 69 9.24 -16.85 -3.03
C ALA A 69 9.11 -17.41 -4.44
N LEU A 70 10.19 -17.40 -5.23
CA LEU A 70 10.21 -18.01 -6.56
C LEU A 70 10.06 -19.53 -6.49
N GLU A 71 10.80 -20.21 -5.60
CA GLU A 71 10.68 -21.65 -5.37
C GLU A 71 9.27 -22.08 -4.94
N LEU A 72 8.64 -21.28 -4.07
CA LEU A 72 7.28 -21.51 -3.59
C LEU A 72 6.21 -21.13 -4.63
N GLY A 73 6.58 -20.50 -5.74
CA GLY A 73 5.64 -20.05 -6.77
C GLY A 73 4.83 -18.80 -6.39
N LEU A 74 5.29 -18.01 -5.41
CA LEU A 74 4.71 -16.73 -5.01
C LEU A 74 5.04 -15.59 -5.97
N ILE A 75 6.13 -15.71 -6.72
CA ILE A 75 6.53 -14.80 -7.79
C ILE A 75 6.93 -15.60 -9.03
N ASP A 76 6.94 -14.94 -10.19
CA ASP A 76 7.16 -15.62 -11.48
C ASP A 76 8.62 -15.52 -11.93
N ALA A 77 9.35 -14.48 -11.50
CA ALA A 77 10.76 -14.27 -11.78
C ALA A 77 11.42 -13.34 -10.75
N LEU A 78 12.75 -13.39 -10.69
CA LEU A 78 13.59 -12.40 -10.00
C LEU A 78 14.25 -11.50 -11.03
N SER A 79 13.99 -10.20 -10.95
CA SER A 79 14.60 -9.19 -11.83
C SER A 79 14.66 -7.84 -11.13
N THR A 80 15.41 -6.91 -11.72
CA THR A 80 15.34 -5.50 -11.35
C THR A 80 14.22 -4.80 -12.13
N SER A 81 13.87 -3.57 -11.72
CA SER A 81 12.95 -2.72 -12.46
C SER A 81 13.47 -2.41 -13.87
N ASP A 82 14.77 -2.21 -14.00
CA ASP A 82 15.42 -1.84 -15.25
C ASP A 82 15.39 -3.00 -16.23
N ASP A 83 15.70 -4.21 -15.77
CA ASP A 83 15.60 -5.43 -16.59
C ASP A 83 14.18 -5.64 -17.11
N TYR A 84 13.17 -5.45 -16.24
CA TYR A 84 11.76 -5.60 -16.62
C TYR A 84 11.36 -4.58 -17.70
N LEU A 85 11.75 -3.31 -17.55
CA LEU A 85 11.46 -2.27 -18.54
C LEU A 85 12.19 -2.54 -19.86
N LEU A 86 13.46 -2.93 -19.83
CA LEU A 86 14.23 -3.29 -21.03
C LEU A 86 13.60 -4.47 -21.77
N GLU A 87 13.18 -5.52 -21.06
CA GLU A 87 12.46 -6.65 -21.66
C GLU A 87 11.17 -6.20 -22.35
N LYS A 88 10.35 -5.39 -21.65
CA LYS A 88 9.09 -4.90 -22.21
C LYS A 88 9.25 -3.92 -23.36
N ALA A 89 10.35 -3.17 -23.43
CA ALA A 89 10.62 -2.23 -24.52
C ALA A 89 10.68 -2.92 -25.89
N HIS A 90 10.99 -4.22 -25.96
CA HIS A 90 10.98 -5.00 -27.20
C HIS A 90 9.57 -5.29 -27.74
N SER A 91 8.54 -5.25 -26.89
CA SER A 91 7.18 -5.68 -27.23
C SER A 91 6.11 -4.61 -26.99
N ALA A 92 6.44 -3.54 -26.28
CA ALA A 92 5.52 -2.50 -25.85
C ALA A 92 6.18 -1.11 -25.88
N ARG A 93 5.35 -0.07 -26.03
CA ARG A 93 5.80 1.32 -25.90
C ARG A 93 5.81 1.72 -24.42
N ILE A 94 6.94 2.23 -23.94
CA ILE A 94 7.12 2.68 -22.56
C ILE A 94 7.01 4.19 -22.50
N PHE A 95 6.25 4.70 -21.54
CA PHE A 95 6.06 6.13 -21.30
C PHE A 95 6.43 6.46 -19.87
N GLU A 96 7.27 7.47 -19.69
CA GLU A 96 7.55 8.04 -18.38
C GLU A 96 6.43 9.03 -18.00
N VAL A 97 5.80 8.81 -16.85
CA VAL A 97 4.78 9.72 -16.32
C VAL A 97 5.32 10.39 -15.07
N LEU A 98 5.62 11.68 -15.18
CA LEU A 98 6.08 12.48 -14.06
C LEU A 98 4.90 13.24 -13.46
N CYS A 99 4.56 12.93 -12.21
CA CYS A 99 3.59 13.73 -11.46
C CYS A 99 4.29 14.98 -10.91
N GLN A 100 4.16 16.11 -11.62
CA GLN A 100 4.63 17.38 -11.09
C GLN A 100 3.65 17.91 -10.04
N ARG A 101 4.16 18.19 -8.84
CA ARG A 101 3.40 18.92 -7.82
C ARG A 101 2.91 20.24 -8.45
N PRO A 102 1.63 20.61 -8.32
CA PRO A 102 1.16 21.90 -8.78
C PRO A 102 1.97 22.98 -8.04
N ARG A 103 2.71 23.80 -8.81
CA ARG A 103 3.48 24.90 -8.24
C ARG A 103 2.53 25.85 -7.52
N SER A 104 2.90 26.23 -6.30
CA SER A 104 2.12 27.23 -5.57
C SER A 104 2.10 28.56 -6.34
N VAL A 105 1.06 29.37 -6.19
CA VAL A 105 1.01 30.72 -6.81
C VAL A 105 2.23 31.57 -6.43
N ARG A 106 2.80 31.36 -5.24
CA ARG A 106 4.03 32.01 -4.78
C ARG A 106 5.25 31.53 -5.58
N GLU A 107 5.40 30.22 -5.79
CA GLU A 107 6.47 29.65 -6.64
C GLU A 107 6.36 30.13 -8.09
N ARG A 108 5.14 30.25 -8.62
CA ARG A 108 4.91 30.80 -9.97
C ARG A 108 5.34 32.28 -10.04
N ALA A 109 4.95 33.10 -9.06
CA ALA A 109 5.36 34.50 -9.00
C ALA A 109 6.88 34.68 -8.82
N ALA A 110 7.51 33.89 -7.94
CA ALA A 110 8.96 33.91 -7.73
C ALA A 110 9.73 33.49 -8.99
N SER A 111 9.26 32.47 -9.71
CA SER A 111 9.84 32.04 -10.98
C SER A 111 9.75 33.12 -12.06
N MET A 112 8.64 33.87 -12.12
CA MET A 112 8.48 34.99 -13.07
C MET A 112 9.40 36.16 -12.72
N ALA A 113 9.52 36.49 -11.43
CA ALA A 113 10.45 37.53 -10.97
C ALA A 113 11.91 37.15 -11.29
N HIS A 114 12.31 35.89 -11.08
CA HIS A 114 13.63 35.40 -11.45
C HIS A 114 13.91 35.47 -12.95
N SER A 115 12.92 35.14 -13.80
CA SER A 115 13.10 35.23 -15.27
C SER A 115 13.25 36.66 -15.77
N VAL A 116 12.53 37.62 -15.17
CA VAL A 116 12.64 39.04 -15.52
C VAL A 116 13.97 39.62 -15.02
N LEU A 117 14.42 39.22 -13.83
CA LEU A 117 15.71 39.65 -13.29
C LEU A 117 16.89 39.08 -14.10
N GLY A 118 16.77 37.83 -14.59
CA GLY A 118 17.75 37.20 -15.47
C GLY A 118 17.89 37.89 -16.83
N TRP A 119 16.79 38.36 -17.41
CA TRP A 119 16.81 39.19 -18.63
C TRP A 119 17.50 40.55 -18.40
N LEU A 120 17.29 41.16 -17.23
CA LEU A 120 17.90 42.45 -16.88
C LEU A 120 19.39 42.36 -16.51
N SER A 121 19.93 41.15 -16.33
CA SER A 121 21.31 40.92 -15.89
C SER A 121 22.20 40.26 -16.94
N THR A 122 21.74 40.08 -18.18
CA THR A 122 22.62 39.78 -19.32
C THR A 122 23.30 41.08 -19.81
N PRO A 123 24.62 41.26 -19.63
CA PRO A 123 25.34 42.34 -20.29
C PRO A 123 25.47 42.00 -21.78
N THR A 124 25.24 42.99 -22.63
CA THR A 124 25.66 43.00 -24.06
C THR A 124 27.15 42.76 -24.21
#